data_AF-A0A7E4V5P1-F1
#
_entry.id   AF-A0A7E4V5P1-F1
#
_cell.length_a   1.000
_cell.length_b   1.000
_cell.length_c   1.000
_cell.angle_alpha   90.00
_cell.angle_beta   90.00
_cell.angle_gamma   90.00
#
_symmetry.space_group_name_H-M   'P 1'
#
loop_
_entity.id
_entity.type
_entity.pdbx_description
1 polymer ?
#
loop_
_entity_poly.entity_id
_entity_poly.type
_entity_poly.pdbx_seq_one_letter_code
_entity_poly.pdbx_strand_id
1 'polypeptide(L)'
;MDQILDDVASINLSEQLVSQQGASGETVVHLAKLKSDDSAYDEIENVEDWLTAIRETDSPVIKFALLFRLPGYAAGKDLSDVTVAAIVKEIPCDVISDLIMTENPDTEYILEFTTNLLEVLLPKVGSDSSNLNSLQAPLIYNLIDRELSSEQFERILICCIRMGVDGFSLDDAVSVLNTSLVNLTKNTDNFPSVDLLRCVQQLLERLTSKPKRAVFLSVNAQWPKKLALLIRRLVQTYKIDEIYTVISFELASVMINLLGPKYFGGDAFFPILVCSLADGRLRIVMEDPAKVDVGSLVPALSILEFFMDAVNDEGSVFDEKDSNAMIKHIRDGAEFLIQYIIECAKASQTIPDDVIIPIYKYICGFLSIGGMQTLDAKRMNPVVFELLKVAENCVRTNKLDLAGMLLFNLQDFNPLPSDTLCFVMTYLKAASKSAEIELDTALAQATSVLQQLVDANRRDFFTADSLDRAIRAARDLDDDYLVELLVGLKKK
;
A
#
# COMPACT_ATOMS: atom_id res chain seq x y z
N MET A 1 41.42 -27.97 -10.47
CA MET A 1 41.02 -26.88 -11.37
C MET A 1 41.30 -27.28 -12.81
N ASP A 2 42.56 -27.46 -13.23
CA ASP A 2 42.90 -28.03 -14.55
C ASP A 2 42.25 -29.40 -14.79
N GLN A 3 42.25 -30.28 -13.78
CA GLN A 3 41.57 -31.59 -13.83
C GLN A 3 40.04 -31.47 -14.02
N ILE A 4 39.41 -30.48 -13.39
CA ILE A 4 37.96 -30.25 -13.48
C ILE A 4 37.63 -29.71 -14.87
N LEU A 5 38.41 -28.75 -15.37
CA LEU A 5 38.28 -28.19 -16.72
C LEU A 5 38.54 -29.25 -17.81
N ASP A 6 39.51 -30.15 -17.59
CA ASP A 6 39.79 -31.29 -18.47
C ASP A 6 38.67 -32.34 -18.43
N ASP A 7 38.09 -32.62 -17.26
CA ASP A 7 36.96 -33.53 -17.11
C ASP A 7 35.68 -32.94 -17.74
N VAL A 8 35.49 -31.62 -17.69
CA VAL A 8 34.41 -30.91 -18.42
C VAL A 8 34.63 -31.00 -19.93
N ALA A 9 35.85 -30.84 -20.42
CA ALA A 9 36.20 -31.00 -21.83
C ALA A 9 36.03 -32.45 -22.33
N SER A 10 36.04 -33.43 -21.41
CA SER A 10 35.85 -34.85 -21.73
C SER A 10 34.38 -35.28 -21.87
N ILE A 11 33.41 -34.44 -21.44
CA ILE A 11 31.99 -34.64 -21.74
C ILE A 11 31.78 -34.34 -23.22
N ASN A 12 31.91 -35.41 -24.00
CA ASN A 12 31.87 -35.43 -25.46
C ASN A 12 30.45 -35.13 -25.98
N LEU A 13 29.99 -33.89 -25.82
CA LEU A 13 28.91 -33.30 -26.61
C LEU A 13 29.52 -32.93 -27.96
N SER A 14 29.59 -33.97 -28.79
CA SER A 14 30.03 -34.05 -30.19
C SER A 14 30.42 -32.74 -30.90
N GLU A 15 31.54 -32.83 -31.61
CA GLU A 15 32.01 -31.98 -32.72
C GLU A 15 30.96 -31.72 -33.84
N GLN A 16 29.69 -32.08 -33.65
CA GLN A 16 28.56 -31.74 -34.52
C GLN A 16 27.76 -30.51 -34.06
N LEU A 17 27.88 -30.04 -32.81
CA LEU A 17 27.19 -28.82 -32.34
C LEU A 17 28.02 -27.53 -32.51
N VAL A 18 29.35 -27.65 -32.65
CA VAL A 18 30.28 -26.50 -32.73
C VAL A 18 30.48 -25.98 -34.16
N SER A 19 30.03 -26.71 -35.20
CA SER A 19 30.16 -26.26 -36.60
C SER A 19 29.03 -25.33 -37.07
N GLN A 20 28.05 -24.99 -36.22
CA GLN A 20 27.06 -23.96 -36.52
C GLN A 20 27.31 -22.74 -35.62
N GLN A 21 27.62 -21.62 -36.26
CA GLN A 21 27.74 -20.33 -35.59
C GLN A 21 26.44 -19.97 -34.85
N GLY A 22 26.59 -19.52 -33.61
CA GLY A 22 25.49 -19.15 -32.72
C GLY A 22 25.13 -20.28 -31.79
N ALA A 23 25.15 -20.03 -30.48
CA ALA A 23 24.64 -20.98 -29.49
C ALA A 23 23.18 -21.30 -29.83
N SER A 24 22.94 -22.41 -30.54
CA SER A 24 21.59 -22.85 -30.85
C SER A 24 20.91 -23.21 -29.53
N GLY A 25 19.65 -22.81 -29.36
CA GLY A 25 18.87 -23.10 -28.15
C GLY A 25 18.87 -24.61 -27.79
N GLU A 26 19.07 -25.50 -28.77
CA GLU A 26 19.21 -26.94 -28.57
C GLU A 26 20.43 -27.34 -27.71
N THR A 27 21.55 -26.61 -27.78
CA THR A 27 22.78 -26.95 -27.02
C THR A 27 22.62 -26.64 -25.54
N VAL A 28 22.05 -25.47 -25.21
CA VAL A 28 21.78 -25.04 -23.83
C VAL A 28 20.75 -25.95 -23.16
N VAL A 29 19.76 -26.38 -23.93
CA VAL A 29 18.74 -27.35 -23.52
C VAL A 29 19.31 -28.75 -23.28
N HIS A 30 20.27 -29.20 -24.09
CA HIS A 30 20.85 -30.53 -23.91
C HIS A 30 21.65 -30.63 -22.61
N LEU A 31 22.28 -29.53 -22.16
CA LEU A 31 23.01 -29.41 -20.89
C LEU A 31 22.08 -29.32 -19.68
N ALA A 32 20.97 -28.63 -19.86
CA ALA A 32 19.83 -28.66 -18.98
C ALA A 32 19.30 -30.11 -18.77
N LYS A 33 19.13 -30.87 -19.86
CA LYS A 33 18.71 -32.27 -19.82
C LYS A 33 19.76 -33.24 -19.28
N LEU A 34 21.03 -32.86 -19.16
CA LEU A 34 22.13 -33.62 -18.53
C LEU A 34 22.01 -33.72 -16.99
N LYS A 35 20.77 -33.72 -16.51
CA LYS A 35 20.29 -33.89 -15.13
C LYS A 35 20.64 -35.27 -14.51
N SER A 36 21.58 -36.04 -15.07
CA SER A 36 21.75 -37.46 -14.74
C SER A 36 23.17 -37.95 -14.48
N ASP A 37 24.22 -37.15 -14.70
CA ASP A 37 25.58 -37.54 -14.28
C ASP A 37 26.06 -36.64 -13.13
N ASP A 38 25.89 -37.18 -11.92
CA ASP A 38 25.99 -36.51 -10.62
C ASP A 38 27.42 -36.30 -10.12
N SER A 39 28.48 -36.84 -10.74
CA SER A 39 29.76 -37.04 -10.02
C SER A 39 30.85 -35.97 -10.19
N ALA A 40 30.85 -35.15 -11.25
CA ALA A 40 32.03 -34.32 -11.57
C ALA A 40 32.10 -32.94 -10.89
N TYR A 41 30.99 -32.46 -10.30
CA TYR A 41 30.91 -31.09 -9.76
C TYR A 41 30.56 -31.01 -8.27
N ASP A 42 30.38 -32.16 -7.61
CA ASP A 42 30.18 -32.26 -6.16
C ASP A 42 31.47 -31.93 -5.37
N GLU A 43 32.61 -31.82 -6.06
CA GLU A 43 33.92 -31.50 -5.47
C GLU A 43 34.15 -30.00 -5.22
N ILE A 44 33.28 -29.10 -5.71
CA ILE A 44 33.46 -27.66 -5.48
C ILE A 44 32.84 -27.28 -4.11
N GLU A 45 33.67 -27.34 -3.06
CA GLU A 45 33.23 -27.17 -1.68
C GLU A 45 32.83 -25.72 -1.32
N ASN A 46 33.37 -24.70 -2.01
CA ASN A 46 33.12 -23.28 -1.73
C ASN A 46 32.59 -22.47 -2.94
N VAL A 47 31.76 -21.45 -2.68
CA VAL A 47 31.16 -20.55 -3.69
C VAL A 47 32.23 -19.75 -4.44
N GLU A 48 33.37 -19.45 -3.81
CA GLU A 48 34.48 -18.71 -4.44
C GLU A 48 35.14 -19.53 -5.56
N ASP A 49 35.32 -20.84 -5.36
CA ASP A 49 35.86 -21.74 -6.38
C ASP A 49 34.87 -21.90 -7.53
N TRP A 50 33.57 -21.94 -7.21
CA TRP A 50 32.45 -21.91 -8.15
C TRP A 50 32.48 -20.64 -9.03
N LEU A 51 32.63 -19.47 -8.42
CA LEU A 51 32.72 -18.19 -9.12
C LEU A 51 33.99 -18.08 -9.97
N THR A 52 35.08 -18.66 -9.49
CA THR A 52 36.35 -18.69 -10.24
C THR A 52 36.21 -19.56 -11.48
N ALA A 53 35.60 -20.74 -11.37
CA ALA A 53 35.29 -21.60 -12.51
C ALA A 53 34.37 -20.92 -13.54
N ILE A 54 33.38 -20.14 -13.10
CA ILE A 54 32.49 -19.34 -13.97
C ILE A 54 33.24 -18.24 -14.72
N ARG A 55 34.27 -17.65 -14.10
CA ARG A 55 35.09 -16.56 -14.68
C ARG A 55 36.18 -17.05 -15.61
N GLU A 56 36.78 -18.18 -15.29
CA GLU A 56 37.92 -18.74 -16.03
C GLU A 56 37.49 -19.57 -17.24
N THR A 57 36.22 -19.98 -17.30
CA THR A 57 35.70 -20.70 -18.47
C THR A 57 35.29 -19.74 -19.60
N ASP A 58 35.96 -19.88 -20.75
CA ASP A 58 35.58 -19.17 -21.98
C ASP A 58 34.40 -19.85 -22.70
N SER A 59 33.95 -21.02 -22.23
CA SER A 59 32.86 -21.78 -22.84
C SER A 59 31.50 -21.32 -22.28
N PRO A 60 30.62 -20.73 -23.11
CA PRO A 60 29.27 -20.33 -22.66
C PRO A 60 28.45 -21.51 -22.15
N VAL A 61 28.70 -22.69 -22.72
CA VAL A 61 28.09 -23.98 -22.34
C VAL A 61 28.44 -24.37 -20.91
N ILE A 62 29.73 -24.32 -20.57
CA ILE A 62 30.22 -24.65 -19.23
C ILE A 62 29.72 -23.60 -18.24
N LYS A 63 29.78 -22.31 -18.61
CA LYS A 63 29.26 -21.21 -17.80
C LYS A 63 27.78 -21.39 -17.47
N PHE A 64 26.95 -21.76 -18.45
CA PHE A 64 25.53 -22.05 -18.23
C PHE A 64 25.30 -23.27 -17.35
N ALA A 65 26.03 -24.38 -17.58
CA ALA A 65 25.90 -25.59 -16.77
C ALA A 65 26.29 -25.34 -15.30
N LEU A 66 27.29 -24.49 -15.08
CA LEU A 66 27.67 -24.04 -13.75
C LEU A 66 26.54 -23.20 -13.13
N LEU A 67 26.09 -22.14 -13.80
CA LEU A 67 24.97 -21.32 -13.31
C LEU A 67 23.70 -22.14 -13.05
N PHE A 68 23.51 -23.24 -13.79
CA PHE A 68 22.39 -24.17 -13.64
C PHE A 68 22.29 -24.80 -12.26
N ARG A 69 23.44 -25.21 -11.69
CA ARG A 69 23.48 -25.91 -10.39
C ARG A 69 23.52 -24.94 -9.21
N LEU A 70 23.79 -23.66 -9.47
CA LEU A 70 23.91 -22.64 -8.44
C LEU A 70 22.71 -22.55 -7.49
N PRO A 71 21.43 -22.61 -7.94
CA PRO A 71 20.29 -22.53 -7.02
C PRO A 71 20.28 -23.69 -6.01
N GLY A 72 20.59 -24.91 -6.47
CA GLY A 72 20.65 -26.10 -5.61
C GLY A 72 21.80 -26.03 -4.60
N TYR A 73 22.96 -25.52 -5.00
CA TYR A 73 24.11 -25.35 -4.12
C TYR A 73 23.92 -24.20 -3.11
N ALA A 74 23.31 -23.10 -3.54
CA ALA A 74 23.08 -21.92 -2.73
C ALA A 74 21.84 -22.03 -1.81
N ALA A 75 20.92 -22.96 -2.12
CA ALA A 75 19.81 -23.30 -1.24
C ALA A 75 20.33 -23.84 0.11
N GLY A 76 20.03 -23.13 1.19
CA GLY A 76 20.45 -23.51 2.55
C GLY A 76 21.85 -23.05 2.95
N LYS A 77 22.60 -22.36 2.08
CA LYS A 77 23.87 -21.71 2.44
C LYS A 77 23.65 -20.22 2.74
N ASP A 78 24.28 -19.73 3.79
CA ASP A 78 24.34 -18.31 4.08
C ASP A 78 25.41 -17.69 3.18
N LEU A 79 24.97 -16.90 2.20
CA LEU A 79 25.87 -16.30 1.21
C LEU A 79 26.07 -14.84 1.59
N SER A 80 27.33 -14.39 1.64
CA SER A 80 27.61 -12.98 1.89
C SER A 80 27.12 -12.11 0.73
N ASP A 81 26.74 -10.85 1.02
CA ASP A 81 26.31 -9.87 0.02
C ASP A 81 27.35 -9.70 -1.12
N VAL A 82 28.63 -9.78 -0.78
CA VAL A 82 29.75 -9.70 -1.75
C VAL A 82 29.73 -10.87 -2.72
N THR A 83 29.48 -12.08 -2.20
CA THR A 83 29.37 -13.31 -2.99
C THR A 83 28.16 -13.25 -3.91
N VAL A 84 27.02 -12.78 -3.41
CA VAL A 84 25.78 -12.63 -4.19
C VAL A 84 25.95 -11.60 -5.30
N ALA A 85 26.55 -10.44 -5.02
CA ALA A 85 26.84 -9.44 -6.03
C ALA A 85 27.81 -9.94 -7.11
N ALA A 86 28.80 -10.76 -6.74
CA ALA A 86 29.72 -11.39 -7.68
C ALA A 86 29.00 -12.39 -8.59
N ILE A 87 28.09 -13.22 -8.05
CA ILE A 87 27.24 -14.12 -8.83
C ILE A 87 26.39 -13.34 -9.83
N VAL A 88 25.68 -12.32 -9.36
CA VAL A 88 24.72 -11.55 -10.17
C VAL A 88 25.38 -10.96 -11.41
N LYS A 89 26.65 -10.50 -11.30
CA LYS A 89 27.41 -9.95 -12.42
C LYS A 89 27.78 -10.97 -13.50
N GLU A 90 27.86 -12.24 -13.14
CA GLU A 90 28.27 -13.30 -14.07
C GLU A 90 27.10 -13.96 -14.80
N ILE A 91 25.86 -13.67 -14.41
CA ILE A 91 24.67 -14.22 -15.05
C ILE A 91 24.52 -13.60 -16.44
N PRO A 92 24.47 -14.42 -17.51
CA PRO A 92 24.29 -13.95 -18.89
C PRO A 92 22.80 -13.66 -19.14
N CYS A 93 22.27 -12.61 -18.50
CA CYS A 93 20.85 -12.29 -18.55
C CYS A 93 20.33 -12.07 -19.97
N ASP A 94 21.13 -11.51 -20.87
CA ASP A 94 20.75 -11.32 -22.28
C ASP A 94 20.49 -12.67 -22.98
N VAL A 95 21.36 -13.66 -22.75
CA VAL A 95 21.20 -15.00 -23.33
C VAL A 95 19.98 -15.71 -22.73
N ILE A 96 19.78 -15.62 -21.42
CA ILE A 96 18.60 -16.19 -20.76
C ILE A 96 17.32 -15.53 -21.29
N SER A 97 17.32 -14.20 -21.44
CA SER A 97 16.22 -13.44 -22.01
C SER A 97 15.87 -13.92 -23.42
N ASP A 98 16.85 -14.02 -24.30
CA ASP A 98 16.63 -14.49 -25.67
C ASP A 98 16.08 -15.92 -25.73
N LEU A 99 16.58 -16.80 -24.85
CA LEU A 99 16.12 -18.18 -24.74
C LEU A 99 14.68 -18.30 -24.21
N ILE A 100 14.29 -17.45 -23.25
CA ILE A 100 12.92 -17.39 -22.73
C ILE A 100 11.94 -16.87 -23.79
N MET A 101 12.38 -15.89 -24.59
CA MET A 101 11.54 -15.26 -25.61
C MET A 101 11.43 -16.08 -26.90
N THR A 102 12.36 -17.00 -27.16
CA THR A 102 12.29 -17.88 -28.32
C THR A 102 11.27 -19.00 -28.07
N GLU A 103 10.32 -19.19 -28.98
CA GLU A 103 9.40 -20.34 -28.97
C GLU A 103 10.21 -21.64 -29.19
N ASN A 104 10.72 -22.22 -28.10
CA ASN A 104 11.42 -23.49 -28.12
C ASN A 104 10.70 -24.52 -27.23
N PRO A 105 10.85 -25.83 -27.49
CA PRO A 105 10.16 -26.89 -26.75
C PRO A 105 10.60 -27.02 -25.28
N ASP A 106 11.61 -26.28 -24.86
CA ASP A 106 12.26 -26.32 -23.56
C ASP A 106 12.15 -24.99 -22.80
N THR A 107 11.35 -24.03 -23.29
CA THR A 107 11.17 -22.73 -22.62
C THR A 107 10.69 -22.94 -21.20
N GLU A 108 9.83 -23.93 -20.95
CA GLU A 108 9.36 -24.27 -19.59
C GLU A 108 10.52 -24.62 -18.66
N TYR A 109 11.51 -25.36 -19.16
CA TYR A 109 12.71 -25.71 -18.40
C TYR A 109 13.57 -24.48 -18.11
N ILE A 110 13.74 -23.61 -19.11
CA ILE A 110 14.53 -22.37 -18.98
C ILE A 110 13.85 -21.40 -18.01
N LEU A 111 12.51 -21.31 -18.05
CA LEU A 111 11.71 -20.55 -17.10
C LEU A 111 11.90 -21.10 -15.68
N GLU A 112 11.71 -22.40 -15.49
CA GLU A 112 11.87 -23.06 -14.19
C GLU A 112 13.27 -22.80 -13.60
N PHE A 113 14.31 -22.94 -14.42
CA PHE A 113 15.67 -22.60 -14.02
C PHE A 113 15.84 -21.14 -13.59
N THR A 114 15.37 -20.23 -14.44
CA THR A 114 15.48 -18.79 -14.20
C THR A 114 14.74 -18.41 -12.91
N THR A 115 13.56 -18.97 -12.68
CA THR A 115 12.79 -18.76 -11.45
C THR A 115 13.53 -19.29 -10.23
N ASN A 116 14.05 -20.53 -10.26
CA ASN A 116 14.85 -21.09 -9.16
C ASN A 116 16.07 -20.21 -8.83
N LEU A 117 16.76 -19.72 -9.87
CA LEU A 117 17.90 -18.83 -9.72
C LEU A 117 17.50 -17.51 -9.05
N LEU A 118 16.44 -16.88 -9.51
CA LEU A 118 15.95 -15.62 -8.97
C LEU A 118 15.42 -15.75 -7.54
N GLU A 119 14.74 -16.85 -7.20
CA GLU A 119 14.25 -17.10 -5.84
C GLU A 119 15.37 -17.17 -4.80
N VAL A 120 16.53 -17.72 -5.19
CA VAL A 120 17.69 -17.84 -4.31
C VAL A 120 18.47 -16.53 -4.20
N LEU A 121 18.57 -15.78 -5.30
CA LEU A 121 19.40 -14.58 -5.37
C LEU A 121 18.67 -13.34 -4.89
N LEU A 122 17.43 -13.08 -5.35
CA LEU A 122 16.72 -11.83 -5.07
C LEU A 122 16.57 -11.48 -3.58
N PRO A 123 16.31 -12.42 -2.66
CA PRO A 123 16.25 -12.09 -1.23
C PRO A 123 17.58 -11.57 -0.64
N LYS A 124 18.70 -11.85 -1.31
CA LYS A 124 20.06 -11.53 -0.86
C LYS A 124 20.71 -10.43 -1.70
N VAL A 125 20.08 -10.02 -2.80
CA VAL A 125 20.57 -8.93 -3.64
C VAL A 125 20.16 -7.62 -3.00
N GLY A 126 21.12 -6.84 -2.50
CA GLY A 126 20.91 -5.46 -2.08
C GLY A 126 20.63 -4.52 -3.26
N SER A 127 21.29 -3.36 -3.33
CA SER A 127 21.07 -2.37 -4.41
C SER A 127 21.64 -2.77 -5.78
N ASP A 128 22.41 -3.86 -5.88
CA ASP A 128 23.15 -4.28 -7.09
C ASP A 128 22.33 -5.22 -8.02
N SER A 129 21.00 -5.12 -8.04
CA SER A 129 20.10 -5.97 -8.86
C SER A 129 19.99 -5.58 -10.32
N SER A 130 20.68 -4.52 -10.77
CA SER A 130 20.47 -3.95 -12.10
C SER A 130 20.68 -4.92 -13.27
N ASN A 131 21.57 -5.91 -13.11
CA ASN A 131 21.80 -6.93 -14.14
C ASN A 131 20.60 -7.88 -14.30
N LEU A 132 19.83 -8.13 -13.24
CA LEU A 132 18.67 -9.02 -13.26
C LEU A 132 17.45 -8.36 -13.93
N ASN A 133 17.39 -7.03 -13.97
CA ASN A 133 16.24 -6.29 -14.49
C ASN A 133 15.96 -6.59 -15.97
N SER A 134 16.95 -7.00 -16.76
CA SER A 134 16.74 -7.40 -18.16
C SER A 134 15.91 -8.69 -18.30
N LEU A 135 15.85 -9.52 -17.25
CA LEU A 135 15.02 -10.73 -17.22
C LEU A 135 13.54 -10.42 -16.95
N GLN A 136 13.21 -9.23 -16.46
CA GLN A 136 11.86 -8.91 -16.03
C GLN A 136 10.86 -8.90 -17.19
N ALA A 137 11.19 -8.27 -18.32
CA ALA A 137 10.29 -8.21 -19.47
C ALA A 137 9.99 -9.59 -20.09
N PRO A 138 10.98 -10.48 -20.32
CA PRO A 138 10.72 -11.85 -20.74
C PRO A 138 9.82 -12.64 -19.79
N LEU A 139 10.02 -12.48 -18.48
CA LEU A 139 9.21 -13.17 -17.47
C LEU A 139 7.77 -12.63 -17.44
N ILE A 140 7.59 -11.31 -17.55
CA ILE A 140 6.26 -10.68 -17.70
C ILE A 140 5.54 -11.21 -18.94
N TYR A 141 6.22 -11.28 -20.08
CA TYR A 141 5.64 -11.82 -21.31
C TYR A 141 5.09 -13.24 -21.09
N ASN A 142 5.87 -14.10 -20.44
CA ASN A 142 5.44 -15.47 -20.16
C ASN A 142 4.30 -15.55 -19.12
N LEU A 143 4.25 -14.64 -18.14
CA LEU A 143 3.11 -14.55 -17.22
C LEU A 143 1.79 -14.19 -17.95
N ILE A 144 1.87 -13.40 -19.03
CA ILE A 144 0.69 -12.90 -19.75
C ILE A 144 0.26 -13.89 -20.85
N ASP A 145 1.21 -14.39 -21.63
CA ASP A 145 0.94 -15.04 -22.92
C ASP A 145 0.96 -16.57 -22.86
N ARG A 146 1.49 -17.16 -21.77
CA ARG A 146 1.59 -18.63 -21.62
C ARG A 146 0.65 -19.18 -20.56
N GLU A 147 0.17 -20.40 -20.79
CA GLU A 147 -0.53 -21.19 -19.79
C GLU A 147 0.48 -21.85 -18.84
N LEU A 148 0.65 -21.25 -17.66
CA LEU A 148 1.53 -21.74 -16.61
C LEU A 148 0.73 -22.50 -15.54
N SER A 149 1.38 -23.45 -14.86
CA SER A 149 0.81 -24.03 -13.63
C SER A 149 0.65 -22.94 -12.56
N SER A 150 -0.29 -23.11 -11.63
CA SER A 150 -0.53 -22.11 -10.58
C SER A 150 0.71 -21.82 -9.73
N GLU A 151 1.50 -22.87 -9.43
CA GLU A 151 2.75 -22.76 -8.68
C GLU A 151 3.81 -22.00 -9.47
N GLN A 152 4.04 -22.37 -10.73
CA GLN A 152 5.05 -21.71 -11.56
C GLN A 152 4.70 -20.24 -11.82
N PHE A 153 3.41 -19.95 -12.06
CA PHE A 153 2.90 -18.58 -12.21
C PHE A 153 3.22 -17.73 -10.97
N GLU A 154 2.90 -18.23 -9.78
CA GLU A 154 3.13 -17.51 -8.53
C GLU A 154 4.62 -17.23 -8.30
N ARG A 155 5.47 -18.23 -8.50
CA ARG A 155 6.92 -18.11 -8.33
C ARG A 155 7.55 -17.08 -9.27
N ILE A 156 7.16 -17.11 -10.55
CA ILE A 156 7.61 -16.11 -11.54
C ILE A 156 7.13 -14.72 -11.14
N LEU A 157 5.86 -14.57 -10.74
CA LEU A 157 5.32 -13.27 -10.34
C LEU A 157 6.06 -12.69 -9.14
N ILE A 158 6.32 -13.49 -8.10
CA ILE A 158 7.08 -13.06 -6.92
C ILE A 158 8.47 -12.57 -7.34
N CYS A 159 9.16 -13.27 -8.24
CA CYS A 159 10.45 -12.84 -8.78
C CYS A 159 10.34 -11.50 -9.51
N CYS A 160 9.35 -11.35 -10.40
CA CYS A 160 9.12 -10.11 -11.13
C CYS A 160 8.87 -8.91 -10.21
N ILE A 161 8.10 -9.10 -9.14
CA ILE A 161 7.82 -8.06 -8.15
C ILE A 161 9.06 -7.70 -7.34
N ARG A 162 9.84 -8.71 -6.90
CA ARG A 162 11.10 -8.49 -6.15
C ARG A 162 12.20 -7.80 -6.96
N MET A 163 12.24 -7.99 -8.28
CA MET A 163 13.14 -7.24 -9.16
C MET A 163 12.78 -5.74 -9.23
N GLY A 164 11.56 -5.38 -8.82
CA GLY A 164 11.13 -3.99 -8.69
C GLY A 164 9.86 -3.73 -9.48
N VAL A 165 8.81 -3.30 -8.78
CA VAL A 165 7.52 -2.98 -9.38
C VAL A 165 7.61 -1.79 -10.35
N ASP A 166 8.60 -0.92 -10.19
CA ASP A 166 8.84 0.21 -11.11
C ASP A 166 9.23 -0.22 -12.53
N GLY A 167 9.78 -1.42 -12.69
CA GLY A 167 10.10 -1.98 -14.00
C GLY A 167 8.88 -2.45 -14.80
N PHE A 168 7.70 -2.54 -14.16
CA PHE A 168 6.45 -2.73 -14.88
C PHE A 168 6.00 -1.43 -15.53
N SER A 169 5.74 -1.47 -16.85
CA SER A 169 4.87 -0.47 -17.44
C SER A 169 3.45 -0.59 -16.86
N LEU A 170 2.65 0.47 -16.93
CA LEU A 170 1.28 0.40 -16.42
C LEU A 170 0.42 -0.62 -17.17
N ASP A 171 0.68 -0.80 -18.47
CA ASP A 171 -0.03 -1.77 -19.30
C ASP A 171 0.36 -3.20 -18.91
N ASP A 172 1.64 -3.44 -18.61
CA ASP A 172 2.12 -4.73 -18.09
C ASP A 172 1.51 -5.02 -16.72
N ALA A 173 1.51 -4.03 -15.81
CA ALA A 173 0.92 -4.18 -14.49
C ALA A 173 -0.57 -4.56 -14.58
N VAL A 174 -1.34 -3.91 -15.45
CA VAL A 174 -2.76 -4.24 -15.68
C VAL A 174 -2.93 -5.64 -16.27
N SER A 175 -2.06 -6.03 -17.22
CA SER A 175 -2.14 -7.33 -17.89
C SER A 175 -1.81 -8.47 -16.93
N VAL A 176 -0.72 -8.34 -16.17
CA VAL A 176 -0.32 -9.29 -15.12
C VAL A 176 -1.37 -9.36 -14.02
N LEU A 177 -1.93 -8.23 -13.59
CA LEU A 177 -3.01 -8.19 -12.61
C LEU A 177 -4.27 -8.93 -13.10
N ASN A 178 -4.62 -8.74 -14.37
CA ASN A 178 -5.76 -9.43 -14.98
C ASN A 178 -5.53 -10.94 -15.04
N THR A 179 -4.36 -11.40 -15.47
CA THR A 179 -4.03 -12.83 -15.52
C THR A 179 -3.97 -13.43 -14.12
N SER A 180 -3.36 -12.73 -13.15
CA SER A 180 -3.31 -13.16 -11.73
C SER A 180 -4.72 -13.38 -11.19
N LEU A 181 -5.62 -12.42 -11.38
CA LEU A 181 -6.98 -12.50 -10.87
C LEU A 181 -7.84 -13.52 -11.64
N VAL A 182 -7.57 -13.76 -12.92
CA VAL A 182 -8.17 -14.89 -13.66
C VAL A 182 -7.77 -16.21 -13.01
N ASN A 183 -6.48 -16.41 -12.71
CA ASN A 183 -5.99 -17.64 -12.09
C ASN A 183 -6.56 -17.83 -10.67
N LEU A 184 -6.57 -16.78 -9.87
CA LEU A 184 -7.13 -16.77 -8.51
C LEU A 184 -8.64 -17.02 -8.46
N THR A 185 -9.37 -16.64 -9.51
CA THR A 185 -10.83 -16.85 -9.57
C THR A 185 -11.22 -18.20 -10.17
N LYS A 186 -10.31 -18.88 -10.89
CA LYS A 186 -10.54 -20.23 -11.45
C LYS A 186 -10.47 -21.32 -10.38
N ASN A 187 -9.53 -21.24 -9.44
CA ASN A 187 -9.37 -22.24 -8.39
C ASN A 187 -10.21 -21.83 -7.16
N THR A 188 -11.39 -22.44 -7.01
CA THR A 188 -12.30 -22.09 -5.92
C THR A 188 -12.20 -22.98 -4.69
N ASP A 189 -11.52 -24.13 -4.82
CA ASP A 189 -11.50 -25.19 -3.81
C ASP A 189 -10.51 -24.91 -2.68
N ASN A 190 -9.47 -24.10 -2.97
CA ASN A 190 -8.46 -23.69 -2.01
C ASN A 190 -8.44 -22.16 -1.84
N PHE A 191 -7.96 -21.71 -0.68
CA PHE A 191 -7.64 -20.30 -0.49
C PHE A 191 -6.46 -19.89 -1.38
N PRO A 192 -6.45 -18.63 -1.87
CA PRO A 192 -5.31 -18.11 -2.60
C PRO A 192 -4.08 -18.05 -1.69
N SER A 193 -2.89 -18.18 -2.28
CA SER A 193 -1.64 -17.94 -1.54
C SER A 193 -1.60 -16.49 -1.05
N VAL A 194 -1.11 -16.31 0.18
CA VAL A 194 -0.90 -14.99 0.79
C VAL A 194 0.12 -14.19 -0.04
N ASP A 195 1.21 -14.82 -0.49
CA ASP A 195 2.25 -14.15 -1.27
C ASP A 195 1.72 -13.64 -2.61
N LEU A 196 0.85 -14.42 -3.25
CA LEU A 196 0.18 -14.03 -4.47
C LEU A 196 -0.77 -12.83 -4.26
N LEU A 197 -1.52 -12.80 -3.15
CA LEU A 197 -2.35 -11.64 -2.81
C LEU A 197 -1.50 -10.39 -2.51
N ARG A 198 -0.34 -10.55 -1.86
CA ARG A 198 0.62 -9.46 -1.63
C ARG A 198 1.23 -8.95 -2.94
N CYS A 199 1.48 -9.82 -3.91
CA CYS A 199 1.90 -9.39 -5.26
C CYS A 199 0.81 -8.58 -5.95
N VAL A 200 -0.47 -9.00 -5.84
CA VAL A 200 -1.61 -8.24 -6.35
C VAL A 200 -1.70 -6.86 -5.70
N GLN A 201 -1.51 -6.77 -4.39
CA GLN A 201 -1.48 -5.48 -3.67
C GLN A 201 -0.40 -4.55 -4.22
N GLN A 202 0.84 -5.03 -4.38
CA GLN A 202 1.95 -4.23 -4.90
C GLN A 202 1.72 -3.76 -6.35
N LEU A 203 1.11 -4.60 -7.20
CA LEU A 203 0.70 -4.21 -8.54
C LEU A 203 -0.37 -3.10 -8.51
N LEU A 204 -1.33 -3.17 -7.59
CA LEU A 204 -2.36 -2.13 -7.44
C LEU A 204 -1.77 -0.82 -6.94
N GLU A 205 -0.87 -0.86 -5.95
CA GLU A 205 -0.16 0.32 -5.45
C GLU A 205 0.61 1.02 -6.58
N ARG A 206 1.22 0.27 -7.50
CA ARG A 206 1.83 0.86 -8.71
C ARG A 206 0.82 1.64 -9.55
N LEU A 207 -0.40 1.14 -9.72
CA LEU A 207 -1.44 1.85 -10.46
C LEU A 207 -1.86 3.15 -9.78
N THR A 208 -1.77 3.23 -8.44
CA THR A 208 -2.08 4.48 -7.70
C THR A 208 -1.12 5.62 -7.98
N SER A 209 0.10 5.34 -8.48
CA SER A 209 1.07 6.39 -8.88
C SER A 209 0.58 7.26 -10.05
N LYS A 210 -0.34 6.75 -10.88
CA LYS A 210 -0.90 7.44 -12.05
C LYS A 210 -2.40 7.15 -12.16
N PRO A 211 -3.22 7.67 -11.23
CA PRO A 211 -4.60 7.21 -11.04
C PRO A 211 -5.47 7.46 -12.28
N LYS A 212 -5.29 8.60 -12.98
CA LYS A 212 -6.05 8.90 -14.22
C LYS A 212 -5.84 7.85 -15.32
N ARG A 213 -4.60 7.38 -15.51
CA ARG A 213 -4.28 6.36 -16.52
C ARG A 213 -4.76 4.98 -16.08
N ALA A 214 -4.59 4.64 -14.81
CA ALA A 214 -5.11 3.40 -14.25
C ALA A 214 -6.64 3.29 -14.40
N VAL A 215 -7.38 4.36 -14.11
CA VAL A 215 -8.83 4.43 -14.33
C VAL A 215 -9.17 4.20 -15.81
N PHE A 216 -8.47 4.87 -16.73
CA PHE A 216 -8.68 4.68 -18.17
C PHE A 216 -8.47 3.21 -18.61
N LEU A 217 -7.38 2.58 -18.15
CA LEU A 217 -7.08 1.18 -18.45
C LEU A 217 -8.08 0.21 -17.81
N SER A 218 -8.70 0.59 -16.68
CA SER A 218 -9.67 -0.25 -15.98
C SER A 218 -11.05 -0.33 -16.63
N VAL A 219 -11.43 0.62 -17.50
CA VAL A 219 -12.79 0.74 -18.06
C VAL A 219 -13.22 -0.53 -18.80
N ASN A 220 -12.30 -1.17 -19.53
CA ASN A 220 -12.57 -2.37 -20.31
C ASN A 220 -11.96 -3.65 -19.69
N ALA A 221 -11.33 -3.52 -18.53
CA ALA A 221 -10.62 -4.63 -17.92
C ALA A 221 -11.54 -5.48 -17.02
N GLN A 222 -11.26 -6.77 -16.92
CA GLN A 222 -12.02 -7.67 -16.06
C GLN A 222 -11.50 -7.71 -14.61
N TRP A 223 -10.25 -7.30 -14.42
CA TRP A 223 -9.55 -7.39 -13.15
C TRP A 223 -10.30 -6.71 -11.98
N PRO A 224 -10.96 -5.54 -12.11
CA PRO A 224 -11.67 -4.94 -10.97
C PRO A 224 -12.82 -5.81 -10.47
N LYS A 225 -13.60 -6.36 -11.40
CA LYS A 225 -14.73 -7.25 -11.09
C LYS A 225 -14.26 -8.57 -10.47
N LYS A 226 -13.15 -9.12 -10.98
CA LYS A 226 -12.55 -10.35 -10.45
C LYS A 226 -11.99 -10.16 -9.04
N LEU A 227 -11.35 -9.02 -8.77
CA LEU A 227 -10.87 -8.70 -7.44
C LEU A 227 -12.02 -8.46 -6.45
N ALA A 228 -13.08 -7.76 -6.86
CA ALA A 228 -14.28 -7.61 -6.04
C ALA A 228 -14.89 -8.97 -5.66
N LEU A 229 -14.98 -9.89 -6.64
CA LEU A 229 -15.43 -11.27 -6.40
C LEU A 229 -14.53 -12.02 -5.42
N LEU A 230 -13.21 -11.90 -5.58
CA LEU A 230 -12.23 -12.54 -4.70
C LEU A 230 -12.34 -12.02 -3.27
N ILE A 231 -12.33 -10.70 -3.08
CA ILE A 231 -12.48 -10.07 -1.75
C ILE A 231 -13.79 -10.49 -1.12
N ARG A 232 -14.91 -10.45 -1.88
CA ARG A 232 -16.21 -10.89 -1.39
C ARG A 232 -16.18 -12.33 -0.90
N ARG A 233 -15.56 -13.25 -1.64
CA ARG A 233 -15.43 -14.66 -1.22
C ARG A 233 -14.62 -14.77 0.07
N LEU A 234 -13.50 -14.07 0.18
CA LEU A 234 -12.65 -14.10 1.38
C LEU A 234 -13.41 -13.58 2.60
N VAL A 235 -13.98 -12.38 2.53
CA VAL A 235 -14.65 -11.75 3.69
C VAL A 235 -15.95 -12.44 4.10
N GLN A 236 -16.60 -13.17 3.18
CA GLN A 236 -17.80 -13.96 3.49
C GLN A 236 -17.47 -15.36 4.05
N THR A 237 -16.20 -15.77 4.04
CA THR A 237 -15.81 -17.08 4.53
C THR A 237 -15.76 -17.10 6.05
N TYR A 238 -16.55 -17.99 6.65
CA TYR A 238 -16.62 -18.13 8.10
C TYR A 238 -15.30 -18.63 8.69
N LYS A 239 -14.82 -17.97 9.76
CA LYS A 239 -13.55 -18.28 10.44
C LYS A 239 -12.33 -18.30 9.51
N ILE A 240 -12.29 -17.38 8.55
CA ILE A 240 -11.09 -17.17 7.74
C ILE A 240 -9.93 -16.73 8.63
N ASP A 241 -8.70 -17.12 8.25
CA ASP A 241 -7.49 -16.65 8.92
C ASP A 241 -7.40 -15.12 8.85
N GLU A 242 -6.93 -14.52 9.93
CA GLU A 242 -6.79 -13.09 10.12
C GLU A 242 -5.96 -12.43 9.01
N ILE A 243 -4.93 -13.13 8.50
CA ILE A 243 -4.07 -12.59 7.44
C ILE A 243 -4.86 -12.28 6.16
N TYR A 244 -5.85 -13.10 5.81
CA TYR A 244 -6.70 -12.87 4.65
C TYR A 244 -7.69 -11.74 4.88
N THR A 245 -8.18 -11.58 6.11
CA THR A 245 -9.01 -10.44 6.49
C THR A 245 -8.23 -9.15 6.27
N VAL A 246 -7.04 -9.04 6.85
CA VAL A 246 -6.16 -7.86 6.71
C VAL A 246 -5.92 -7.51 5.25
N ILE A 247 -5.47 -8.47 4.45
CA ILE A 247 -5.19 -8.26 3.02
C ILE A 247 -6.45 -7.87 2.25
N SER A 248 -7.61 -8.43 2.58
CA SER A 248 -8.87 -8.08 1.92
C SER A 248 -9.25 -6.61 2.15
N PHE A 249 -9.00 -6.08 3.35
CA PHE A 249 -9.24 -4.68 3.69
C PHE A 249 -8.25 -3.75 3.00
N GLU A 250 -6.96 -4.10 2.97
CA GLU A 250 -5.93 -3.35 2.25
C GLU A 250 -6.27 -3.27 0.75
N LEU A 251 -6.57 -4.41 0.12
CA LEU A 251 -6.96 -4.47 -1.28
C LEU A 251 -8.24 -3.66 -1.55
N ALA A 252 -9.27 -3.81 -0.71
CA ALA A 252 -10.51 -3.05 -0.85
C ALA A 252 -10.28 -1.54 -0.75
N SER A 253 -9.46 -1.10 0.20
CA SER A 253 -9.11 0.32 0.38
C SER A 253 -8.39 0.87 -0.86
N VAL A 254 -7.38 0.16 -1.37
CA VAL A 254 -6.66 0.57 -2.59
C VAL A 254 -7.62 0.65 -3.79
N MET A 255 -8.52 -0.32 -3.92
CA MET A 255 -9.49 -0.36 -5.02
C MET A 255 -10.49 0.79 -4.99
N ILE A 256 -10.97 1.12 -3.80
CA ILE A 256 -11.87 2.24 -3.57
C ILE A 256 -11.17 3.56 -3.91
N ASN A 257 -9.93 3.75 -3.45
CA ASN A 257 -9.15 4.95 -3.77
C ASN A 257 -8.85 5.08 -5.26
N LEU A 258 -8.66 3.95 -5.96
CA LEU A 258 -8.32 3.95 -7.38
C LEU A 258 -9.52 4.14 -8.30
N LEU A 259 -10.64 3.46 -8.03
CA LEU A 259 -11.80 3.37 -8.93
C LEU A 259 -13.06 4.06 -8.41
N GLY A 260 -13.08 4.42 -7.13
CA GLY A 260 -14.24 5.00 -6.46
C GLY A 260 -15.48 4.13 -6.58
N PRO A 261 -16.68 4.73 -6.77
CA PRO A 261 -17.94 3.98 -6.86
C PRO A 261 -17.98 2.94 -7.99
N LYS A 262 -17.18 3.12 -9.06
CA LYS A 262 -17.13 2.19 -10.20
C LYS A 262 -16.63 0.80 -9.81
N TYR A 263 -15.86 0.70 -8.72
CA TYR A 263 -15.37 -0.57 -8.18
C TYR A 263 -16.51 -1.57 -7.91
N PHE A 264 -17.65 -1.09 -7.40
CA PHE A 264 -18.77 -1.93 -6.99
C PHE A 264 -19.60 -2.44 -8.18
N GLY A 265 -19.39 -1.91 -9.39
CA GLY A 265 -19.99 -2.44 -10.62
C GLY A 265 -21.53 -2.47 -10.62
N GLY A 266 -22.18 -1.61 -9.83
CA GLY A 266 -23.64 -1.56 -9.66
C GLY A 266 -24.22 -2.62 -8.70
N ASP A 267 -23.39 -3.40 -8.00
CA ASP A 267 -23.86 -4.26 -6.90
C ASP A 267 -24.14 -3.37 -5.68
N ALA A 268 -25.42 -3.20 -5.33
CA ALA A 268 -25.87 -2.44 -4.17
C ALA A 268 -25.48 -3.08 -2.83
N PHE A 269 -25.37 -4.41 -2.76
CA PHE A 269 -25.12 -5.12 -1.51
C PHE A 269 -23.65 -5.11 -1.12
N PHE A 270 -22.75 -5.23 -2.10
CA PHE A 270 -21.31 -5.27 -1.84
C PHE A 270 -20.75 -4.03 -1.11
N PRO A 271 -21.06 -2.77 -1.47
CA PRO A 271 -20.59 -1.59 -0.75
C PRO A 271 -21.10 -1.55 0.70
N ILE A 272 -22.37 -1.94 0.94
CA ILE A 272 -22.93 -2.03 2.29
C ILE A 272 -22.16 -3.06 3.12
N LEU A 273 -21.87 -4.24 2.54
CA LEU A 273 -21.10 -5.28 3.19
C LEU A 273 -19.69 -4.78 3.57
N VAL A 274 -18.98 -4.14 2.63
CA VAL A 274 -17.62 -3.61 2.87
C VAL A 274 -17.64 -2.53 3.95
N CYS A 275 -18.61 -1.61 3.92
CA CYS A 275 -18.80 -0.58 4.93
C CYS A 275 -19.09 -1.18 6.32
N SER A 276 -20.00 -2.15 6.39
CA SER A 276 -20.37 -2.86 7.63
C SER A 276 -19.18 -3.60 8.24
N LEU A 277 -18.41 -4.29 7.40
CA LEU A 277 -17.21 -5.01 7.84
C LEU A 277 -16.11 -4.06 8.30
N ALA A 278 -15.97 -2.88 7.70
CA ALA A 278 -15.00 -1.87 8.14
C ALA A 278 -15.31 -1.33 9.54
N ASP A 279 -16.57 -1.01 9.85
CA ASP A 279 -17.02 -0.69 11.21
C ASP A 279 -16.72 -1.84 12.19
N GLY A 280 -17.07 -3.08 11.81
CA GLY A 280 -16.72 -4.26 12.62
C GLY A 280 -15.22 -4.42 12.85
N ARG A 281 -14.40 -4.17 11.82
CA ARG A 281 -12.95 -4.26 11.87
C ARG A 281 -12.34 -3.23 12.80
N LEU A 282 -12.83 -1.99 12.79
CA LEU A 282 -12.38 -0.95 13.73
C LEU A 282 -12.49 -1.43 15.18
N ARG A 283 -13.59 -2.07 15.55
CA ARG A 283 -13.81 -2.54 16.92
C ARG A 283 -12.81 -3.61 17.34
N ILE A 284 -12.44 -4.50 16.42
CA ILE A 284 -11.45 -5.56 16.66
C ILE A 284 -10.06 -4.96 16.79
N VAL A 285 -9.67 -4.10 15.85
CA VAL A 285 -8.32 -3.47 15.81
C VAL A 285 -8.08 -2.59 17.02
N MET A 286 -9.13 -1.95 17.53
CA MET A 286 -9.08 -1.00 18.64
C MET A 286 -9.37 -1.64 20.01
N GLU A 287 -9.44 -2.97 20.11
CA GLU A 287 -9.75 -3.66 21.38
C GLU A 287 -8.68 -3.43 22.46
N ASP A 288 -7.39 -3.44 22.08
CA ASP A 288 -6.26 -3.16 22.97
C ASP A 288 -5.53 -1.87 22.54
N PRO A 289 -5.70 -0.75 23.26
CA PRO A 289 -5.04 0.52 22.95
C PRO A 289 -3.52 0.46 22.85
N ALA A 290 -2.87 -0.49 23.54
CA ALA A 290 -1.41 -0.61 23.53
C ALA A 290 -0.86 -1.38 22.32
N LYS A 291 -1.74 -2.04 21.54
CA LYS A 291 -1.36 -2.96 20.45
C LYS A 291 -2.12 -2.71 19.16
N VAL A 292 -2.64 -1.50 18.97
CA VAL A 292 -3.37 -1.14 17.76
C VAL A 292 -2.46 -1.31 16.56
N ASP A 293 -2.86 -2.18 15.64
CA ASP A 293 -2.18 -2.36 14.35
C ASP A 293 -2.62 -1.26 13.38
N VAL A 294 -1.74 -0.28 13.16
CA VAL A 294 -1.97 0.84 12.23
C VAL A 294 -2.20 0.35 10.81
N GLY A 295 -1.55 -0.75 10.40
CA GLY A 295 -1.71 -1.36 9.08
C GLY A 295 -3.13 -1.86 8.84
N SER A 296 -3.82 -2.34 9.89
CA SER A 296 -5.23 -2.71 9.84
C SER A 296 -6.20 -1.54 10.06
N LEU A 297 -5.81 -0.55 10.87
CA LEU A 297 -6.64 0.62 11.19
C LEU A 297 -6.87 1.52 9.98
N VAL A 298 -5.80 1.89 9.27
CA VAL A 298 -5.84 2.86 8.18
C VAL A 298 -6.74 2.41 7.02
N PRO A 299 -6.68 1.16 6.53
CA PRO A 299 -7.59 0.68 5.50
C PRO A 299 -9.06 0.72 5.94
N ALA A 300 -9.36 0.33 7.19
CA ALA A 300 -10.73 0.34 7.71
C ALA A 300 -11.29 1.77 7.77
N LEU A 301 -10.52 2.73 8.30
CA LEU A 301 -10.91 4.14 8.30
C LEU A 301 -11.07 4.68 6.88
N SER A 302 -10.11 4.41 5.99
CA SER A 302 -10.15 4.90 4.60
C SER A 302 -11.38 4.41 3.83
N ILE A 303 -11.83 3.18 4.09
CA ILE A 303 -13.08 2.64 3.52
C ILE A 303 -14.29 3.43 4.03
N LEU A 304 -14.36 3.70 5.33
CA LEU A 304 -15.47 4.45 5.92
C LEU A 304 -15.46 5.93 5.48
N GLU A 305 -14.29 6.55 5.37
CA GLU A 305 -14.11 7.91 4.82
C GLU A 305 -14.62 7.97 3.38
N PHE A 306 -14.29 6.99 2.54
CA PHE A 306 -14.82 6.95 1.18
C PHE A 306 -16.35 6.91 1.14
N PHE A 307 -16.97 6.05 1.97
CA PHE A 307 -18.43 5.98 1.98
C PHE A 307 -19.07 7.23 2.57
N MET A 308 -18.42 7.88 3.53
CA MET A 308 -18.83 9.18 4.06
C MET A 308 -18.92 10.24 2.97
N ASP A 309 -17.90 10.34 2.12
CA ASP A 309 -17.90 11.26 0.98
C ASP A 309 -18.95 10.83 -0.06
N ALA A 310 -19.03 9.53 -0.37
CA ALA A 310 -19.89 9.03 -1.44
C ALA A 310 -21.39 9.14 -1.14
N VAL A 311 -21.81 9.02 0.13
CA VAL A 311 -23.23 9.21 0.51
C VAL A 311 -23.62 10.69 0.64
N ASN A 312 -22.64 11.58 0.85
CA ASN A 312 -22.86 13.02 0.99
C ASN A 312 -22.82 13.77 -0.36
N ASP A 313 -22.32 13.13 -1.43
CA ASP A 313 -22.30 13.70 -2.77
C ASP A 313 -23.72 13.89 -3.33
N GLU A 314 -24.05 15.10 -3.81
CA GLU A 314 -25.33 15.43 -4.46
C GLU A 314 -25.61 14.58 -5.71
N GLY A 315 -24.57 13.93 -6.26
CA GLY A 315 -24.63 12.95 -7.35
C GLY A 315 -24.45 11.49 -6.94
N SER A 316 -24.69 11.14 -5.66
CA SER A 316 -24.49 9.78 -5.13
C SER A 316 -25.05 8.69 -6.06
N VAL A 317 -24.21 7.69 -6.34
CA VAL A 317 -24.55 6.53 -7.18
C VAL A 317 -25.39 5.52 -6.40
N PHE A 318 -25.49 5.68 -5.08
CA PHE A 318 -26.24 4.79 -4.19
C PHE A 318 -27.66 5.31 -3.98
N ASP A 319 -28.63 4.41 -3.92
CA ASP A 319 -30.00 4.80 -3.60
C ASP A 319 -30.14 5.24 -2.13
N GLU A 320 -31.27 5.85 -1.78
CA GLU A 320 -31.50 6.37 -0.43
C GLU A 320 -31.47 5.26 0.63
N LYS A 321 -31.97 4.06 0.31
CA LYS A 321 -32.04 2.94 1.26
C LYS A 321 -30.63 2.42 1.57
N ASP A 322 -29.81 2.24 0.56
CA ASP A 322 -28.45 1.76 0.67
C ASP A 322 -27.56 2.81 1.34
N SER A 323 -27.74 4.08 0.98
CA SER A 323 -27.06 5.21 1.64
C SER A 323 -27.38 5.26 3.13
N ASN A 324 -28.66 5.12 3.52
CA ASN A 324 -29.06 5.06 4.93
C ASN A 324 -28.43 3.88 5.68
N ALA A 325 -28.27 2.72 5.02
CA ALA A 325 -27.60 1.57 5.63
C ALA A 325 -26.10 1.84 5.86
N MET A 326 -25.42 2.50 4.92
CA MET A 326 -24.00 2.89 5.06
C MET A 326 -23.81 3.99 6.11
N ILE A 327 -24.67 5.02 6.12
CA ILE A 327 -24.66 6.11 7.10
C ILE A 327 -24.73 5.56 8.53
N LYS A 328 -25.55 4.52 8.75
CA LYS A 328 -25.62 3.85 10.05
C LYS A 328 -24.24 3.34 10.49
N HIS A 329 -23.51 2.62 9.62
CA HIS A 329 -22.19 2.08 9.96
C HIS A 329 -21.13 3.17 10.13
N ILE A 330 -21.17 4.23 9.32
CA ILE A 330 -20.28 5.39 9.46
C ILE A 330 -20.49 6.05 10.84
N ARG A 331 -21.76 6.30 11.22
CA ARG A 331 -22.11 6.86 12.53
C ARG A 331 -21.69 5.92 13.67
N ASP A 332 -22.02 4.63 13.57
CA ASP A 332 -21.74 3.66 14.62
C ASP A 332 -20.21 3.51 14.83
N GLY A 333 -19.41 3.65 13.77
CA GLY A 333 -17.94 3.73 13.82
C GLY A 333 -17.44 5.03 14.47
N ALA A 334 -18.01 6.19 14.12
CA ALA A 334 -17.67 7.48 14.73
C ALA A 334 -17.99 7.50 16.23
N GLU A 335 -19.16 7.00 16.62
CA GLU A 335 -19.55 6.86 18.02
C GLU A 335 -18.57 6.00 18.81
N PHE A 336 -18.15 4.87 18.23
CA PHE A 336 -17.18 3.98 18.84
C PHE A 336 -15.84 4.67 19.06
N LEU A 337 -15.30 5.34 18.03
CA LEU A 337 -14.01 6.03 18.12
C LEU A 337 -14.03 7.21 19.11
N ILE A 338 -15.14 7.96 19.15
CA ILE A 338 -15.34 9.03 20.15
C ILE A 338 -15.34 8.43 21.56
N GLN A 339 -16.08 7.34 21.78
CA GLN A 339 -16.13 6.66 23.07
C GLN A 339 -14.74 6.13 23.47
N TYR A 340 -14.01 5.55 22.52
CA TYR A 340 -12.65 5.04 22.71
C TYR A 340 -11.69 6.14 23.18
N ILE A 341 -11.70 7.32 22.52
CA ILE A 341 -10.86 8.46 22.93
C ILE A 341 -11.20 8.89 24.36
N ILE A 342 -12.49 9.00 24.68
CA ILE A 342 -12.95 9.40 26.02
C ILE A 342 -12.49 8.39 27.08
N GLU A 343 -12.56 7.10 26.78
CA GLU A 343 -12.14 6.04 27.70
C GLU A 343 -10.62 6.05 27.93
N CYS A 344 -9.83 6.19 26.87
CA CYS A 344 -8.38 6.34 26.98
C CYS A 344 -8.01 7.57 27.82
N ALA A 345 -8.66 8.72 27.58
CA ALA A 345 -8.44 9.93 28.35
C ALA A 345 -8.79 9.75 29.84
N LYS A 346 -9.93 9.10 30.16
CA LYS A 346 -10.32 8.78 31.54
C LYS A 346 -9.34 7.83 32.22
N ALA A 347 -8.80 6.88 31.49
CA ALA A 347 -7.77 5.94 31.97
C ALA A 347 -6.36 6.56 32.00
N SER A 348 -6.19 7.81 31.57
CA SER A 348 -4.88 8.46 31.38
C SER A 348 -3.94 7.66 30.47
N GLN A 349 -4.51 6.92 29.51
CA GLN A 349 -3.77 6.19 28.49
C GLN A 349 -3.46 7.14 27.33
N THR A 350 -2.19 7.18 26.93
CA THR A 350 -1.75 7.97 25.77
C THR A 350 -1.95 7.14 24.51
N ILE A 351 -2.68 7.69 23.55
CA ILE A 351 -2.85 7.08 22.22
C ILE A 351 -1.69 7.56 21.34
N PRO A 352 -0.92 6.65 20.70
CA PRO A 352 0.16 7.01 19.78
C PRO A 352 -0.30 7.89 18.60
N ASP A 353 0.60 8.77 18.11
CA ASP A 353 0.30 9.74 17.03
C ASP A 353 -0.12 9.06 15.71
N ASP A 354 0.49 7.92 15.38
CA ASP A 354 0.16 7.08 14.22
C ASP A 354 -1.23 6.44 14.30
N VAL A 355 -1.81 6.33 15.51
CA VAL A 355 -3.17 5.84 15.75
C VAL A 355 -4.18 6.98 15.85
N ILE A 356 -3.90 8.01 16.66
CA ILE A 356 -4.88 9.07 16.95
C ILE A 356 -5.09 10.01 15.76
N ILE A 357 -4.07 10.25 14.92
CA ILE A 357 -4.21 11.17 13.78
C ILE A 357 -5.21 10.64 12.73
N PRO A 358 -5.14 9.37 12.28
CA PRO A 358 -6.17 8.79 11.41
C PRO A 358 -7.57 8.86 12.02
N ILE A 359 -7.71 8.57 13.32
CA ILE A 359 -9.00 8.63 14.02
C ILE A 359 -9.54 10.06 14.05
N TYR A 360 -8.68 11.03 14.37
CA TYR A 360 -9.02 12.45 14.38
C TYR A 360 -9.48 12.91 13.00
N LYS A 361 -8.78 12.53 11.93
CA LYS A 361 -9.17 12.85 10.54
C LYS A 361 -10.57 12.32 10.23
N TYR A 362 -10.83 11.06 10.55
CA TYR A 362 -12.13 10.43 10.36
C TYR A 362 -13.25 11.15 11.13
N ILE A 363 -13.03 11.46 12.41
CA ILE A 363 -14.02 12.16 13.24
C ILE A 363 -14.29 13.56 12.68
N CYS A 364 -13.26 14.34 12.36
CA CYS A 364 -13.45 15.68 11.81
C CYS A 364 -14.15 15.64 10.43
N GLY A 365 -13.84 14.66 9.58
CA GLY A 365 -14.58 14.43 8.33
C GLY A 365 -16.07 14.17 8.59
N PHE A 366 -16.36 13.26 9.53
CA PHE A 366 -17.73 12.91 9.90
C PHE A 366 -18.52 14.11 10.43
N LEU A 367 -17.89 14.96 11.26
CA LEU A 367 -18.54 16.17 11.76
C LEU A 367 -18.83 17.17 10.63
N SER A 368 -17.90 17.30 9.67
CA SER A 368 -18.00 18.27 8.57
C SER A 368 -19.16 17.98 7.61
N ILE A 369 -19.60 16.73 7.51
CA ILE A 369 -20.80 16.34 6.75
C ILE A 369 -22.09 16.39 7.59
N GLY A 370 -22.08 17.09 8.73
CA GLY A 370 -23.24 17.24 9.61
C GLY A 370 -23.44 16.10 10.61
N GLY A 371 -22.47 15.20 10.76
CA GLY A 371 -22.55 14.04 11.65
C GLY A 371 -22.78 14.40 13.12
N MET A 372 -22.42 15.61 13.54
CA MET A 372 -22.63 16.12 14.90
C MET A 372 -24.09 15.98 15.37
N GLN A 373 -25.06 16.22 14.49
CA GLN A 373 -26.49 16.18 14.83
C GLN A 373 -26.98 14.77 15.16
N THR A 374 -26.22 13.75 14.78
CA THR A 374 -26.56 12.34 14.97
C THR A 374 -25.97 11.75 16.26
N LEU A 375 -25.11 12.48 16.95
CA LEU A 375 -24.38 12.03 18.13
C LEU A 375 -25.01 12.53 19.44
N ASP A 376 -24.82 11.78 20.53
CA ASP A 376 -25.22 12.23 21.87
C ASP A 376 -24.32 13.38 22.35
N ALA A 377 -24.92 14.55 22.58
CA ALA A 377 -24.25 15.75 23.10
C ALA A 377 -23.43 15.48 24.38
N LYS A 378 -23.83 14.52 25.23
CA LYS A 378 -23.08 14.15 26.43
C LYS A 378 -21.70 13.57 26.13
N ARG A 379 -21.53 12.93 24.98
CA ARG A 379 -20.24 12.38 24.52
C ARG A 379 -19.39 13.43 23.80
N MET A 380 -20.02 14.41 23.17
CA MET A 380 -19.31 15.44 22.41
C MET A 380 -18.55 16.44 23.29
N ASN A 381 -19.06 16.72 24.48
CA ASN A 381 -18.44 17.66 25.40
C ASN A 381 -17.05 17.23 25.90
N PRO A 382 -16.81 15.99 26.32
CA PRO A 382 -15.46 15.56 26.69
C PRO A 382 -14.55 15.37 25.48
N VAL A 383 -15.06 14.93 24.32
CA VAL A 383 -14.19 14.61 23.18
C VAL A 383 -13.55 15.86 22.56
N VAL A 384 -14.23 17.01 22.55
CA VAL A 384 -13.65 18.25 21.97
C VAL A 384 -12.34 18.66 22.64
N PHE A 385 -12.19 18.42 23.96
CA PHE A 385 -10.94 18.70 24.67
C PHE A 385 -9.80 17.83 24.14
N GLU A 386 -10.07 16.56 23.85
CA GLU A 386 -9.06 15.65 23.31
C GLU A 386 -8.76 15.94 21.84
N LEU A 387 -9.78 16.23 21.03
CA LEU A 387 -9.58 16.65 19.63
C LEU A 387 -8.77 17.95 19.53
N LEU A 388 -8.98 18.91 20.43
CA LEU A 388 -8.22 20.15 20.46
C LEU A 388 -6.73 19.89 20.75
N LYS A 389 -6.41 19.00 21.69
CA LYS A 389 -5.01 18.59 21.96
C LYS A 389 -4.36 17.94 20.73
N VAL A 390 -5.10 17.10 20.01
CA VAL A 390 -4.60 16.48 18.77
C VAL A 390 -4.35 17.55 17.69
N ALA A 391 -5.29 18.50 17.52
CA ALA A 391 -5.14 19.61 16.59
C ALA A 391 -3.94 20.51 16.94
N GLU A 392 -3.72 20.82 18.22
CA GLU A 392 -2.55 21.56 18.70
C GLU A 392 -1.24 20.80 18.43
N ASN A 393 -1.23 19.47 18.64
CA ASN A 393 -0.09 18.64 18.29
C ASN A 393 0.19 18.68 16.77
N CYS A 394 -0.85 18.62 15.94
CA CYS A 394 -0.75 18.77 14.49
C CYS A 394 -0.10 20.11 14.12
N VAL A 395 -0.52 21.24 14.72
CA VAL A 395 0.13 22.56 14.53
C VAL A 395 1.62 22.51 14.90
N ARG A 396 1.95 21.93 16.06
CA ARG A 396 3.34 21.80 16.53
C ARG A 396 4.21 20.96 15.59
N THR A 397 3.64 19.95 14.96
CA THR A 397 4.30 19.07 13.97
C THR A 397 4.20 19.59 12.53
N ASN A 398 3.72 20.82 12.32
CA ASN A 398 3.51 21.44 11.01
C ASN A 398 2.55 20.67 10.08
N LYS A 399 1.61 19.90 10.63
CA LYS A 399 0.53 19.23 9.89
C LYS A 399 -0.71 20.11 9.86
N LEU A 400 -0.60 21.27 9.20
CA LEU A 400 -1.60 22.33 9.33
C LEU A 400 -2.96 21.97 8.70
N ASP A 401 -2.98 21.23 7.59
CA ASP A 401 -4.24 20.81 6.95
C ASP A 401 -5.11 20.00 7.92
N LEU A 402 -4.48 19.08 8.65
CA LEU A 402 -5.15 18.26 9.67
C LEU A 402 -5.62 19.13 10.84
N ALA A 403 -4.78 20.05 11.33
CA ALA A 403 -5.20 20.97 12.39
C ALA A 403 -6.43 21.80 11.97
N GLY A 404 -6.47 22.24 10.70
CA GLY A 404 -7.55 23.02 10.15
C GLY A 404 -8.91 22.30 10.12
N MET A 405 -8.93 20.96 10.04
CA MET A 405 -10.17 20.19 9.98
C MET A 405 -11.08 20.39 11.20
N LEU A 406 -10.51 20.61 12.40
CA LEU A 406 -11.32 20.87 13.60
C LEU A 406 -11.95 22.27 13.59
N LEU A 407 -11.29 23.27 12.97
CA LEU A 407 -11.76 24.67 12.98
C LEU A 407 -13.21 24.78 12.50
N PHE A 408 -13.53 24.12 11.38
CA PHE A 408 -14.87 24.14 10.78
C PHE A 408 -15.97 23.58 11.67
N ASN A 409 -15.61 22.74 12.64
CA ASN A 409 -16.54 22.02 13.48
C ASN A 409 -16.67 22.67 14.88
N LEU A 410 -15.82 23.64 15.23
CA LEU A 410 -15.79 24.27 16.56
C LEU A 410 -17.14 24.87 16.96
N GLN A 411 -17.86 25.47 16.01
CA GLN A 411 -19.15 26.10 16.24
C GLN A 411 -20.20 25.13 16.76
N ASP A 412 -20.11 23.85 16.38
CA ASP A 412 -21.12 22.85 16.68
C ASP A 412 -20.95 22.23 18.08
N PHE A 413 -19.78 22.40 18.71
CA PHE A 413 -19.53 21.90 20.07
C PHE A 413 -20.07 22.86 21.14
N ASN A 414 -20.84 22.37 22.12
CA ASN A 414 -21.32 23.18 23.22
C ASN A 414 -21.31 22.41 24.57
N PRO A 415 -20.36 22.68 25.49
CA PRO A 415 -19.43 23.82 25.50
C PRO A 415 -18.11 23.57 24.74
N LEU A 416 -17.35 24.64 24.52
CA LEU A 416 -15.99 24.66 23.99
C LEU A 416 -14.96 24.83 25.12
N PRO A 417 -13.73 24.31 24.97
CA PRO A 417 -12.63 24.60 25.89
C PRO A 417 -12.25 26.09 25.87
N SER A 418 -11.91 26.65 27.02
CA SER A 418 -11.53 28.08 27.14
C SER A 418 -10.24 28.44 26.39
N ASP A 419 -9.44 27.45 25.99
CA ASP A 419 -8.21 27.63 25.22
C ASP A 419 -8.42 27.57 23.70
N THR A 420 -9.66 27.35 23.23
CA THR A 420 -9.99 27.28 21.80
C THR A 420 -9.50 28.51 21.03
N LEU A 421 -9.66 29.71 21.60
CA LEU A 421 -9.15 30.94 20.98
C LEU A 421 -7.61 30.94 20.86
N CYS A 422 -6.89 30.37 21.83
CA CYS A 422 -5.43 30.24 21.73
C CYS A 422 -5.02 29.29 20.61
N PHE A 423 -5.73 28.17 20.45
CA PHE A 423 -5.53 27.25 19.34
C PHE A 423 -5.71 27.95 17.98
N VAL A 424 -6.82 28.67 17.77
CA VAL A 424 -7.10 29.39 16.52
C VAL A 424 -5.96 30.35 16.16
N MET A 425 -5.50 31.14 17.13
CA MET A 425 -4.40 32.09 16.88
C MET A 425 -3.06 31.40 16.65
N THR A 426 -2.81 30.27 17.30
CA THR A 426 -1.59 29.48 17.10
C THR A 426 -1.58 28.85 15.71
N TYR A 427 -2.72 28.35 15.24
CA TYR A 427 -2.90 27.87 13.87
C TYR A 427 -2.62 28.97 12.84
N LEU A 428 -3.25 30.15 12.97
CA LEU A 428 -3.04 31.26 12.04
C LEU A 428 -1.58 31.73 11.98
N LYS A 429 -0.91 31.78 13.13
CA LYS A 429 0.51 32.15 13.21
C LYS A 429 1.43 31.10 12.60
N ALA A 430 1.04 29.82 12.61
CA ALA A 430 1.76 28.78 11.92
C ALA A 430 1.51 28.84 10.40
N ALA A 431 0.25 29.08 9.99
CA ALA A 431 -0.12 29.27 8.59
C ALA A 431 0.63 30.45 7.96
N SER A 432 0.82 31.58 8.66
CA SER A 432 1.56 32.73 8.13
C SER A 432 3.05 32.46 7.86
N LYS A 433 3.58 31.34 8.37
CA LYS A 433 4.96 30.90 8.15
C LYS A 433 5.06 29.70 7.23
N SER A 434 3.94 29.09 6.85
CA SER A 434 3.90 27.91 6.02
C SER A 434 3.85 28.28 4.54
N ALA A 435 4.49 27.46 3.70
CA ALA A 435 4.34 27.54 2.25
C ALA A 435 3.20 26.65 1.74
N GLU A 436 2.64 25.77 2.58
CA GLU A 436 1.66 24.75 2.20
C GLU A 436 0.22 25.27 2.26
N ILE A 437 -0.06 26.21 3.17
CA ILE A 437 -1.39 26.81 3.34
C ILE A 437 -1.32 28.29 3.02
N GLU A 438 -2.21 28.75 2.14
CA GLU A 438 -2.39 30.17 1.88
C GLU A 438 -3.00 30.86 3.12
N LEU A 439 -2.27 31.84 3.67
CA LEU A 439 -2.68 32.58 4.87
C LEU A 439 -4.07 33.19 4.72
N ASP A 440 -4.41 33.73 3.55
CA ASP A 440 -5.71 34.34 3.28
C ASP A 440 -6.86 33.33 3.43
N THR A 441 -6.64 32.10 2.98
CA THR A 441 -7.62 31.00 3.14
C THR A 441 -7.78 30.64 4.61
N ALA A 442 -6.68 30.50 5.35
CA ALA A 442 -6.71 30.20 6.78
C ALA A 442 -7.38 31.33 7.60
N LEU A 443 -7.10 32.59 7.27
CA LEU A 443 -7.72 33.77 7.89
C LEU A 443 -9.22 33.79 7.62
N ALA A 444 -9.66 33.61 6.36
CA ALA A 444 -11.07 33.59 6.01
C ALA A 444 -11.84 32.51 6.78
N GLN A 445 -11.27 31.30 6.89
CA GLN A 445 -11.86 30.18 7.63
C GLN A 445 -11.96 30.47 9.13
N ALA A 446 -10.86 30.84 9.77
CA ALA A 446 -10.82 31.11 11.21
C ALA A 446 -11.75 32.26 11.59
N THR A 447 -11.74 33.34 10.80
CA THR A 447 -12.59 34.50 10.99
C THR A 447 -14.07 34.16 10.85
N SER A 448 -14.44 33.35 9.85
CA SER A 448 -15.82 32.88 9.68
C SER A 448 -16.32 32.11 10.90
N VAL A 449 -15.52 31.16 11.41
CA VAL A 449 -15.88 30.36 12.60
C VAL A 449 -15.99 31.24 13.84
N LEU A 450 -15.04 32.16 14.06
CA LEU A 450 -15.08 33.08 15.19
C LEU A 450 -16.32 33.98 15.12
N GLN A 451 -16.65 34.50 13.94
CA GLN A 451 -17.85 35.32 13.72
C GLN A 451 -19.12 34.54 14.08
N GLN A 452 -19.24 33.28 13.65
CA GLN A 452 -20.38 32.43 14.01
C GLN A 452 -20.50 32.21 15.53
N LEU A 453 -19.38 31.99 16.21
CA LEU A 453 -19.35 31.89 17.69
C LEU A 453 -19.79 33.20 18.36
N VAL A 454 -19.35 34.35 17.83
CA VAL A 454 -19.73 35.69 18.31
C VAL A 454 -21.22 35.95 18.11
N ASP A 455 -21.75 35.60 16.95
CA ASP A 455 -23.17 35.78 16.59
C ASP A 455 -24.09 34.88 17.42
N ALA A 456 -23.61 33.67 17.76
CA ALA A 456 -24.27 32.79 18.74
C ALA A 456 -24.14 33.28 20.20
N ASN A 457 -23.52 34.45 20.44
CA ASN A 457 -23.30 35.07 21.75
C ASN A 457 -22.57 34.13 22.75
N ARG A 458 -21.64 33.32 22.24
CA ARG A 458 -20.86 32.40 23.07
C ARG A 458 -19.66 33.08 23.73
N ARG A 459 -19.29 32.59 24.91
CA ARG A 459 -18.16 33.11 25.71
C ARG A 459 -17.32 32.03 26.39
N ASP A 460 -17.70 30.78 26.22
CA ASP A 460 -17.07 29.63 26.85
C ASP A 460 -15.72 29.24 26.22
N PHE A 461 -15.43 29.75 25.02
CA PHE A 461 -14.25 29.41 24.22
C PHE A 461 -13.02 30.32 24.45
N PHE A 462 -13.08 31.24 25.41
CA PHE A 462 -11.97 32.14 25.77
C PHE A 462 -11.99 32.56 27.26
N THR A 463 -10.82 32.89 27.79
CA THR A 463 -10.63 33.68 29.01
C THR A 463 -10.26 35.12 28.67
N ALA A 464 -10.31 36.03 29.64
CA ALA A 464 -9.85 37.41 29.44
C ALA A 464 -8.37 37.47 29.01
N ASP A 465 -7.52 36.60 29.57
CA ASP A 465 -6.10 36.54 29.21
C ASP A 465 -5.88 35.97 27.80
N SER A 466 -6.60 34.90 27.42
CA SER A 466 -6.50 34.37 26.05
C SER A 466 -7.00 35.38 25.01
N LEU A 467 -8.03 36.18 25.33
CA LEU A 467 -8.52 37.23 24.44
C LEU A 467 -7.48 38.35 24.24
N ASP A 468 -6.83 38.80 25.31
CA ASP A 468 -5.78 39.83 25.21
C ASP A 468 -4.55 39.33 24.44
N ARG A 469 -4.21 38.05 24.58
CA ARG A 469 -3.18 37.41 23.75
C ARG A 469 -3.60 37.31 22.28
N ALA A 470 -4.85 36.95 22.02
CA ALA A 470 -5.37 36.85 20.67
C ALA A 470 -5.40 38.20 19.93
N ILE A 471 -5.82 39.28 20.59
CA ILE A 471 -5.81 40.63 20.01
C ILE A 471 -4.40 41.06 19.62
N ARG A 472 -3.38 40.75 20.45
CA ARG A 472 -1.99 41.03 20.10
C ARG A 472 -1.53 40.22 18.90
N ALA A 473 -1.81 38.91 18.89
CA ALA A 473 -1.44 38.04 17.78
C ALA A 473 -2.15 38.41 16.46
N ALA A 474 -3.40 38.88 16.50
CA ALA A 474 -4.12 39.32 15.31
C ALA A 474 -3.51 40.59 14.69
N ARG A 475 -3.01 41.51 15.51
CA ARG A 475 -2.25 42.68 15.03
C ARG A 475 -0.93 42.30 14.38
N ASP A 476 -0.26 41.27 14.89
CA ASP A 476 0.97 40.75 14.28
C ASP A 476 0.71 40.10 12.90
N LEU A 477 -0.54 39.72 12.60
CA LEU A 477 -0.98 39.17 11.32
C LEU A 477 -1.47 40.25 10.33
N ASP A 478 -1.53 41.51 10.76
CA ASP A 478 -2.02 42.66 9.95
C ASP A 478 -3.46 42.49 9.41
N ASP A 479 -4.32 41.79 10.16
CA ASP A 479 -5.74 41.59 9.82
C ASP A 479 -6.65 42.48 10.69
N ASP A 480 -7.05 43.64 10.15
CA ASP A 480 -7.88 44.62 10.84
C ASP A 480 -9.26 44.06 11.22
N TYR A 481 -9.85 43.19 10.39
CA TYR A 481 -11.18 42.63 10.63
C TYR A 481 -11.17 41.68 11.83
N LEU A 482 -10.18 40.79 11.92
CA LEU A 482 -9.98 39.89 13.04
C LEU A 482 -9.72 40.69 14.33
N VAL A 483 -8.94 41.76 14.26
CA VAL A 483 -8.73 42.66 15.42
C VAL A 483 -10.04 43.29 15.87
N GLU A 484 -10.84 43.82 14.95
CA GLU A 484 -12.16 44.40 15.26
C GLU A 484 -13.11 43.38 15.91
N LEU A 485 -13.17 42.17 15.36
CA LEU A 485 -13.98 41.07 15.88
C LEU A 485 -13.61 40.73 17.33
N LEU A 486 -12.31 40.55 17.61
CA LEU A 486 -11.81 40.20 18.94
C LEU A 486 -11.96 41.34 19.94
N VAL A 487 -11.78 42.60 19.52
CA VAL A 487 -12.05 43.77 20.38
C VAL A 487 -13.55 43.89 20.68
N GLY A 488 -14.42 43.54 19.74
CA GLY A 488 -15.86 43.46 19.93
C GLY A 488 -16.26 42.50 21.04
N LEU A 489 -15.61 41.33 21.11
CA LEU A 489 -15.81 40.35 22.19
C LEU A 489 -15.44 40.88 23.57
N LYS A 490 -14.48 41.81 23.67
CA LYS A 490 -14.06 42.41 24.95
C LYS A 490 -15.05 43.44 25.49
N LYS A 491 -15.83 44.08 24.60
CA LYS A 491 -16.76 45.17 24.95
C LYS A 491 -18.16 44.67 25.33
N LYS A 492 -18.55 43.48 24.87
CA LYS A 492 -19.80 42.82 25.24
C LYS A 492 -19.62 42.09 26.56
#